data_AF-A0A1S6U688-F1
#
_entry.id   AF-A0A1S6U688-F1
#
_cell.length_a   1.000
_cell.length_b   1.000
_cell.length_c   1.000
_cell.angle_alpha   90.00
_cell.angle_beta   90.00
_cell.angle_gamma   90.00
#
_symmetry.space_group_name_H-M   'P 1'
#
loop_
_entity.id
_entity.type
_entity.pdbx_description
1 polymer ?
#
loop_
_entity_poly.entity_id
_entity_poly.type
_entity_poly.pdbx_seq_one_letter_code
_entity_poly.pdbx_strand_id
1 'polypeptide(L)' 'MADENLIKQTCKELGLTYKQLGEMIGISEGRVKQLAITEVGEQVEKSCSMLIKIKELEAKLNEQKELQALLKKFIS' A
#
# COMPACT_ATOMS: atom_id res chain seq x y z
N MET A 1 -18.54 -12.98 -8.70
CA MET A 1 -17.75 -12.62 -7.50
C MET A 1 -17.82 -11.11 -7.45
N ALA A 2 -18.47 -10.53 -6.44
CA ALA A 2 -18.64 -9.08 -6.37
C ALA A 2 -17.26 -8.42 -6.31
N ASP A 3 -16.98 -7.48 -7.22
CA ASP A 3 -15.75 -6.70 -7.24
C ASP A 3 -15.48 -6.14 -5.83
N GLU A 4 -14.41 -6.61 -5.21
CA GLU A 4 -14.05 -6.21 -3.85
C GLU A 4 -13.63 -4.73 -3.88
N ASN A 5 -14.24 -3.92 -3.02
CA ASN A 5 -13.95 -2.49 -2.94
C ASN A 5 -12.44 -2.24 -2.75
N LEU A 6 -11.88 -1.28 -3.49
CA LEU A 6 -10.44 -0.97 -3.51
C LEU A 6 -9.85 -0.75 -2.11
N ILE A 7 -10.60 -0.15 -1.17
CA ILE A 7 -10.16 0.04 0.21
C ILE A 7 -9.92 -1.30 0.91
N LYS A 8 -10.85 -2.25 0.73
CA LYS A 8 -10.76 -3.60 1.34
C LYS A 8 -9.59 -4.38 0.73
N GLN A 9 -9.45 -4.31 -0.59
CA GLN A 9 -8.33 -4.93 -1.30
C GLN A 9 -7.00 -4.36 -0.82
N THR A 10 -6.85 -3.04 -0.76
CA THR A 10 -5.60 -2.38 -0.34
C THR A 10 -5.24 -2.73 1.11
N CYS A 11 -6.22 -2.73 2.02
CA CYS A 11 -6.00 -3.16 3.41
C CYS A 11 -5.55 -4.62 3.51
N LYS A 12 -6.14 -5.52 2.70
CA LYS A 12 -5.78 -6.94 2.70
C LYS A 12 -4.40 -7.18 2.10
N GLU A 13 -4.08 -6.53 0.99
CA GLU A 13 -2.81 -6.66 0.28
C GLU A 13 -1.63 -6.14 1.11
N LEU A 14 -1.82 -5.00 1.77
CA LEU A 14 -0.77 -4.36 2.57
C LEU A 14 -0.79 -4.76 4.05
N GLY A 15 -1.75 -5.59 4.48
CA GLY A 15 -1.90 -5.98 5.89
C GLY A 15 -2.22 -4.81 6.82
N LEU A 16 -2.98 -3.82 6.34
CA LEU A 16 -3.28 -2.58 7.06
C LEU A 16 -4.68 -2.59 7.65
N THR A 17 -4.83 -1.99 8.83
CA THR A 17 -6.15 -1.59 9.35
C THR A 17 -6.68 -0.37 8.60
N TYR A 18 -8.00 -0.12 8.64
CA TYR A 18 -8.58 1.09 8.04
C TYR A 18 -8.02 2.38 8.63
N LYS A 19 -7.65 2.37 9.91
CA LYS A 19 -6.99 3.51 10.55
C LYS A 19 -5.64 3.79 9.91
N GLN A 20 -4.79 2.77 9.78
CA GLN A 20 -3.45 2.91 9.18
C GLN A 20 -3.53 3.31 7.71
N LEU A 21 -4.45 2.71 6.94
CA LEU A 21 -4.67 3.11 5.55
C LEU A 21 -5.04 4.60 5.47
N GLY A 22 -5.98 5.05 6.31
CA GLY A 22 -6.39 6.45 6.38
C GLY A 22 -5.24 7.39 6.69
N GLU A 23 -4.41 7.06 7.69
CA GLU A 23 -3.21 7.82 8.03
C GLU A 23 -2.22 7.92 6.86
N MET A 24 -2.02 6.82 6.11
CA MET A 24 -1.10 6.79 4.97
C MET A 24 -1.59 7.58 3.75
N ILE A 25 -2.90 7.58 3.48
CA ILE A 25 -3.48 8.29 2.33
C ILE A 25 -4.06 9.67 2.67
N GLY A 26 -3.94 10.09 3.94
CA GLY A 26 -4.32 11.43 4.40
C GLY A 26 -5.82 11.65 4.62
N ILE A 27 -6.57 10.60 5.01
CA ILE A 27 -8.01 10.70 5.30
C ILE A 27 -8.36 10.05 6.64
N SER A 28 -9.48 10.47 7.25
CA SER A 28 -9.90 9.92 8.54
C SER A 28 -10.36 8.45 8.43
N GLU A 29 -10.20 7.67 9.51
CA GLU A 29 -10.70 6.29 9.59
C GLU A 29 -12.21 6.20 9.27
N GLY A 30 -13.00 7.19 9.71
CA GLY A 30 -14.42 7.26 9.39
C GLY A 30 -14.69 7.38 7.89
N ARG A 31 -13.88 8.17 7.18
CA ARG A 31 -13.96 8.28 5.71
C ARG A 31 -13.53 6.98 5.03
N VAL A 32 -12.48 6.31 5.50
CA VAL A 32 -12.06 5.00 4.98
C VAL A 32 -13.19 3.97 5.12
N LYS A 33 -13.82 3.88 6.31
CA LYS A 33 -14.94 2.96 6.57
C LYS A 33 -16.14 3.22 5.66
N GLN A 34 -16.48 4.49 5.43
CA GLN A 34 -17.53 4.87 4.49
C GLN A 34 -17.17 4.42 3.07
N LEU A 35 -15.95 4.72 2.62
CA LEU A 35 -15.50 4.35 1.27
C LEU A 35 -15.33 2.85 1.07
N ALA A 36 -15.19 2.05 2.13
CA ALA A 36 -15.16 0.59 2.05
C ALA A 36 -16.53 -0.04 1.71
N ILE A 37 -17.62 0.72 1.87
CA ILE A 37 -19.00 0.29 1.56
C ILE A 37 -19.64 1.06 0.41
N THR A 38 -19.14 2.27 0.10
CA THR A 38 -19.58 3.08 -1.03
C THR A 38 -18.60 3.03 -2.20
N GLU A 39 -18.92 3.72 -3.28
CA GLU A 39 -17.98 3.95 -4.37
C GLU A 39 -16.78 4.78 -3.89
N VAL A 40 -15.59 4.44 -4.38
CA VAL A 40 -14.35 5.15 -4.07
C VAL A 40 -14.18 6.26 -5.09
N GLY A 41 -13.99 7.50 -4.63
CA GLY A 41 -13.72 8.61 -5.54
C GLY A 41 -12.31 8.55 -6.12
N GLU A 42 -12.12 9.05 -7.33
CA GLU A 42 -10.86 9.01 -8.10
C GLU A 42 -9.61 9.42 -7.30
N GLN A 43 -9.73 10.44 -6.44
CA GLN A 43 -8.60 10.89 -5.60
C GLN A 43 -8.12 9.78 -4.66
N VAL A 44 -9.05 9.08 -4.00
CA VAL A 44 -8.71 8.01 -3.05
C VAL A 44 -8.20 6.79 -3.80
N GLU A 45 -8.73 6.51 -4.99
CA GLU A 45 -8.23 5.43 -5.84
C GLU A 45 -6.77 5.66 -6.25
N LYS A 46 -6.43 6.87 -6.70
CA LYS A 46 -5.05 7.24 -7.01
C LYS A 46 -4.16 7.15 -5.78
N SER A 47 -4.59 7.64 -4.62
CA SER A 47 -3.79 7.55 -3.39
C SER A 47 -3.52 6.11 -2.96
N CYS A 48 -4.51 5.21 -3.04
CA CYS A 48 -4.31 3.79 -2.74
C CYS A 48 -3.34 3.14 -3.74
N SER A 49 -3.53 3.41 -5.03
CA SER A 49 -2.65 2.89 -6.09
C SER A 49 -1.21 3.37 -5.95
N MET A 50 -1.01 4.64 -5.58
CA MET A 50 0.30 5.20 -5.28
C MET A 50 0.94 4.55 -4.05
N LEU A 51 0.17 4.32 -2.98
CA LEU A 51 0.67 3.65 -1.78
C LEU A 51 1.16 2.23 -2.08
N ILE A 52 0.37 1.44 -2.81
CA ILE A 52 0.78 0.10 -3.28
C ILE A 52 2.07 0.21 -4.07
N LYS A 53 2.15 1.16 -5.01
CA LYS A 53 3.35 1.33 -5.84
C LYS A 53 4.59 1.69 -5.02
N ILE A 54 4.44 2.54 -4.01
CA ILE A 54 5.53 2.90 -3.09
C ILE A 54 6.03 1.64 -2.37
N LYS A 55 5.13 0.81 -1.84
CA LYS A 55 5.51 -0.44 -1.17
C LYS A 55 6.23 -1.43 -2.07
N GLU A 56 5.79 -1.59 -3.32
CA GLU A 56 6.50 -2.40 -4.30
C GLU A 56 7.92 -1.87 -4.57
N LEU A 57 8.07 -0.54 -4.71
CA LEU A 57 9.36 0.08 -4.99
C LEU A 57 10.31 -0.02 -3.78
N GLU A 58 9.79 0.14 -2.56
CA GLU A 58 10.55 -0.06 -1.32
C GLU A 58 11.07 -1.50 -1.23
N ALA A 59 10.25 -2.49 -1.55
CA ALA A 59 10.65 -3.90 -1.56
C ALA A 59 11.77 -4.16 -2.58
N LYS A 60 11.60 -3.72 -3.83
CA LYS A 60 12.63 -3.85 -4.89
C LYS A 60 13.93 -3.16 -4.52
N LEU A 61 13.86 -1.98 -3.92
CA LEU A 61 15.04 -1.26 -3.47
C LEU A 61 15.76 -2.03 -2.34
N ASN A 62 15.01 -2.64 -1.42
CA ASN A 62 15.59 -3.45 -0.37
C ASN A 62 16.30 -4.69 -0.92
N GLU A 63 15.67 -5.43 -1.84
CA GLU A 63 16.29 -6.57 -2.54
C GLU A 63 17.61 -6.18 -3.23
N GLN A 64 17.63 -5.04 -3.93
CA GLN A 64 18.85 -4.54 -4.57
C GLN A 64 19.96 -4.20 -3.57
N LYS A 65 19.60 -3.58 -2.44
CA LYS A 65 20.56 -3.25 -1.37
C LYS A 65 21.11 -4.52 -0.72
N GLU A 66 20.27 -5.52 -0.48
CA GLU A 66 20.68 -6.82 0.06
C GLU A 66 21.64 -7.54 -0.89
N LEU A 67 21.32 -7.57 -2.19
CA LEU A 67 22.23 -8.12 -3.21
C LEU A 67 23.58 -7.38 -3.20
N GLN A 68 23.57 -6.04 -3.20
CA GLN A 68 24.79 -5.25 -3.17
C GLN A 68 25.61 -5.55 -1.90
N ALA A 69 24.96 -5.68 -0.75
CA ALA A 69 25.62 -6.00 0.51
C ALA A 69 26.24 -7.41 0.50
N LEU A 70 25.54 -8.40 -0.06
CA LEU A 70 26.06 -9.75 -0.24
C LEU A 70 27.28 -9.75 -1.15
N LEU A 71 27.20 -9.13 -2.33
CA LEU A 71 28.32 -9.04 -3.26
C LEU A 71 29.55 -8.37 -2.63
N LYS A 72 29.35 -7.28 -1.87
CA LYS A 72 30.43 -6.65 -1.11
C LYS A 72 31.07 -7.61 -0.12
N LYS A 73 30.27 -8.36 0.65
CA LYS A 73 30.76 -9.37 1.60
C LYS A 73 31.49 -10.55 0.95
N PHE A 74 31.18 -10.87 -0.31
CA PHE A 74 31.85 -11.96 -1.02
C PHE A 74 33.20 -11.55 -1.63
N ILE A 75 33.34 -10.27 -2.03
CA ILE A 75 34.54 -9.76 -2.72
C ILE A 75 35.53 -9.11 -1.74
N SER A 76 35.07 -8.72 -0.54
CA SER A 76 35.88 -8.13 0.54
C SER A 76 36.17 -9.16 1.61
#